data_AF-A0A7R9MFP8-F1
#
_entry.id   AF-A0A7R9MFP8-F1
#
_cell.length_a   1.000
_cell.length_b   1.000
_cell.length_c   1.000
_cell.angle_alpha   90.00
_cell.angle_beta   90.00
_cell.angle_gamma   90.00
#
_symmetry.space_group_name_H-M   'P 1'
#
loop_
_entity.id
_entity.type
_entity.pdbx_description
1 polymer ?
#
loop_
_entity_poly.entity_id
_entity_poly.type
_entity_poly.pdbx_seq_one_letter_code
_entity_poly.pdbx_strand_id
1 'polypeptide(L)'
;MIKNLKEFLVAEEETITELKQLMVGFSHLNSLAFNGDEPELRHPIDVYLLIRRMAVEWKEISDLLKETVDTIRSIQVKQIGLDNSQAQIFNQISSVKFMPQTNQKPVTDEEFNDAVNGVINLVNVYKLDVKSLANGVLRYNDSITGVEKVFVRRETNITLSAYDCLLIGKQTYHNNDYPNARLWFEEAISKVDEDEAPDETRAHIFNYLAYTEARSGRLKQALTYIKFAFALFPESESTDTIQQLK
;
A
#
# COMPACT_ATOMS: atom_id res chain seq x y z
N MET A 1 -36.55 8.35 -8.61
CA MET A 1 -36.61 7.87 -7.21
C MET A 1 -36.28 6.38 -7.13
N ILE A 2 -37.07 5.47 -7.73
CA ILE A 2 -36.75 4.02 -7.72
C ILE A 2 -35.45 3.69 -8.48
N LYS A 3 -35.14 4.41 -9.57
CA LYS A 3 -33.90 4.22 -10.34
C LYS A 3 -32.64 4.56 -9.51
N ASN A 4 -32.62 5.74 -8.88
CA ASN A 4 -31.52 6.16 -8.00
C ASN A 4 -31.36 5.23 -6.78
N LEU A 5 -32.44 4.67 -6.24
CA LEU A 5 -32.37 3.73 -5.12
C LEU A 5 -31.74 2.40 -5.54
N LYS A 6 -32.04 1.91 -6.75
CA LYS A 6 -31.40 0.72 -7.31
C LYS A 6 -29.92 0.95 -7.61
N GLU A 7 -29.58 2.11 -8.18
CA GLU A 7 -28.18 2.49 -8.43
C GLU A 7 -27.38 2.58 -7.12
N PHE A 8 -27.98 3.15 -6.07
CA PHE A 8 -27.36 3.18 -4.73
C PHE A 8 -27.19 1.78 -4.13
N LEU A 9 -28.21 0.91 -4.23
CA LEU A 9 -28.12 -0.45 -3.69
C LEU A 9 -27.02 -1.27 -4.37
N VAL A 10 -26.86 -1.12 -5.69
CA VAL A 10 -25.81 -1.78 -6.46
C VAL A 10 -24.43 -1.29 -6.05
N ALA A 11 -24.25 0.03 -5.89
CA ALA A 11 -22.99 0.59 -5.41
C ALA A 11 -22.63 0.06 -4.00
N GLU A 12 -23.59 -0.01 -3.08
CA GLU A 12 -23.35 -0.56 -1.74
C GLU A 12 -23.06 -2.07 -1.74
N GLU A 13 -23.68 -2.84 -2.63
CA GLU A 13 -23.35 -4.27 -2.82
C GLU A 13 -21.91 -4.47 -3.32
N GLU A 14 -21.42 -3.57 -4.17
CA GLU A 14 -20.03 -3.55 -4.65
C GLU A 14 -19.06 -3.25 -3.50
N THR A 15 -19.29 -2.18 -2.73
CA THR A 15 -18.47 -1.82 -1.57
C THR A 15 -18.42 -2.94 -0.51
N ILE A 16 -19.55 -3.58 -0.22
CA ILE A 16 -19.61 -4.71 0.71
C ILE A 16 -18.82 -5.92 0.18
N THR A 17 -18.81 -6.13 -1.13
CA THR A 17 -18.05 -7.21 -1.76
C THR A 17 -16.55 -6.97 -1.63
N GLU A 18 -16.09 -5.74 -1.86
CA GLU A 18 -14.69 -5.34 -1.64
C GLU A 18 -14.28 -5.53 -0.17
N LEU A 19 -15.10 -5.07 0.78
CA LEU A 19 -14.84 -5.24 2.22
C LEU A 19 -14.74 -6.71 2.63
N LYS A 20 -15.57 -7.59 2.04
CA LYS A 20 -15.50 -9.04 2.28
C LYS A 20 -14.20 -9.63 1.76
N GLN A 21 -13.75 -9.24 0.57
CA GLN A 21 -12.48 -9.71 0.01
C GLN A 21 -11.29 -9.27 0.87
N LEU A 22 -11.29 -8.01 1.31
CA LEU A 22 -10.27 -7.46 2.21
C LEU A 22 -10.25 -8.19 3.56
N MET A 23 -11.41 -8.48 4.15
CA MET A 23 -11.50 -9.27 5.40
C MET A 23 -10.95 -10.69 5.26
N VAL A 24 -11.24 -11.38 4.15
CA VAL A 24 -10.70 -12.74 3.90
C VAL A 24 -9.18 -12.69 3.84
N GLY A 25 -8.62 -11.73 3.11
CA GLY A 25 -7.17 -11.51 3.05
C GLY A 25 -6.55 -11.18 4.41
N PHE A 26 -7.23 -10.35 5.21
CA PHE A 26 -6.80 -10.01 6.56
C PHE A 26 -6.79 -11.24 7.47
N SER A 27 -7.88 -12.01 7.51
CA SER A 27 -7.99 -13.20 8.37
C SER A 27 -6.94 -14.27 8.06
N HIS A 28 -6.59 -14.43 6.79
CA HIS A 28 -5.56 -15.39 6.37
C HIS A 28 -4.18 -15.00 6.91
N LEU A 29 -3.72 -13.77 6.68
CA LEU A 29 -2.42 -13.32 7.20
C LEU A 29 -2.39 -13.24 8.73
N ASN A 30 -3.50 -12.87 9.36
CA ASN A 30 -3.59 -12.87 10.82
C ASN A 30 -3.50 -14.30 11.37
N SER A 31 -4.14 -15.27 10.72
CA SER A 31 -4.03 -16.68 11.13
C SER A 31 -2.61 -17.22 10.97
N LEU A 32 -1.89 -16.82 9.93
CA LEU A 32 -0.49 -17.20 9.70
C LEU A 32 0.43 -16.55 10.75
N ALA A 33 0.25 -15.25 11.02
CA ALA A 33 1.05 -14.52 11.99
C ALA A 33 0.82 -14.95 13.46
N PHE A 34 -0.38 -15.42 13.81
CA PHE A 34 -0.77 -15.66 15.21
C PHE A 34 -1.05 -17.14 15.56
N ASN A 35 -1.34 -18.02 14.59
CA ASN A 35 -1.58 -19.46 14.85
C ASN A 35 -0.43 -20.36 14.39
N GLY A 36 0.47 -19.86 13.53
CA GLY A 36 1.68 -20.58 13.17
C GLY A 36 2.63 -20.63 14.36
N ASP A 37 3.26 -21.79 14.59
CA ASP A 37 4.48 -21.83 15.38
C ASP A 37 5.42 -20.71 14.85
N GLU A 38 6.22 -20.09 15.71
CA GLU A 38 7.08 -18.93 15.43
C GLU A 38 7.98 -18.89 14.14
N PRO A 39 8.22 -19.96 13.34
CA PRO A 39 8.90 -19.86 12.03
C PRO A 39 8.48 -18.78 11.04
N GLU A 40 7.21 -18.35 11.00
CA GLU A 40 6.69 -17.56 9.88
C GLU A 40 7.00 -16.06 9.95
N LEU A 41 7.32 -15.52 11.13
CA LEU A 41 7.79 -14.13 11.31
C LEU A 41 9.31 -13.98 11.15
N ARG A 42 10.02 -15.03 10.70
CA ARG A 42 11.49 -14.99 10.51
C ARG A 42 11.91 -14.15 9.30
N HIS A 43 11.01 -13.99 8.32
CA HIS A 43 11.33 -13.25 7.11
C HIS A 43 10.94 -11.77 7.25
N PRO A 44 11.87 -10.82 7.02
CA PRO A 44 11.60 -9.39 7.20
C PRO A 44 10.42 -8.85 6.38
N ILE A 45 10.15 -9.45 5.21
CA ILE A 45 9.02 -9.06 4.37
C ILE A 45 7.69 -9.40 5.01
N ASP A 46 7.61 -10.51 5.75
CA ASP A 46 6.35 -10.91 6.38
C ASP A 46 5.97 -9.96 7.51
N VAL A 47 6.96 -9.56 8.30
CA VAL A 47 6.81 -8.53 9.33
C VAL A 47 6.41 -7.19 8.70
N TYR A 48 7.09 -6.79 7.62
CA TYR A 48 6.74 -5.57 6.88
C TYR A 48 5.30 -5.60 6.34
N LEU A 49 4.91 -6.69 5.68
CA LEU A 49 3.59 -6.83 5.08
C LEU A 49 2.47 -6.81 6.13
N LEU A 50 2.71 -7.41 7.29
CA LEU A 50 1.79 -7.35 8.42
C LEU A 50 1.62 -5.91 8.91
N ILE A 51 2.72 -5.18 9.13
CA ILE A 51 2.69 -3.79 9.57
C ILE A 51 2.02 -2.90 8.53
N ARG A 52 2.37 -3.03 7.25
CA ARG A 52 1.74 -2.28 6.15
C ARG A 52 0.24 -2.55 6.07
N ARG A 53 -0.19 -3.81 6.13
CA ARG A 53 -1.61 -4.15 6.07
C ARG A 53 -2.38 -3.56 7.26
N MET A 54 -1.79 -3.57 8.45
CA MET A 54 -2.40 -2.93 9.63
C MET A 54 -2.40 -1.39 9.59
N ALA A 55 -1.40 -0.76 8.97
CA ALA A 55 -1.30 0.70 8.91
C ALA A 55 -2.10 1.31 7.76
N VAL A 56 -2.06 0.69 6.57
CA VAL A 56 -2.57 1.25 5.32
C VAL A 56 -3.94 0.67 4.99
N GLU A 57 -4.05 -0.65 4.80
CA GLU A 57 -5.32 -1.27 4.38
C GLU A 57 -6.41 -1.09 5.46
N TRP A 58 -6.05 -1.08 6.75
CA TRP A 58 -7.00 -0.79 7.82
C TRP A 58 -7.54 0.64 7.78
N LYS A 59 -6.69 1.61 7.41
CA LYS A 59 -7.07 3.03 7.30
C LYS A 59 -8.03 3.22 6.13
N GLU A 60 -7.73 2.60 4.99
CA GLU A 60 -8.60 2.57 3.80
C GLU A 60 -9.98 1.96 4.15
N ILE A 61 -10.02 0.80 4.82
CA ILE A 61 -11.28 0.17 5.30
C ILE A 61 -12.03 1.10 6.27
N SER A 62 -11.32 1.71 7.21
CA SER A 62 -11.91 2.65 8.17
C SER A 62 -12.55 3.85 7.47
N ASP A 63 -11.90 4.39 6.45
CA ASP A 63 -12.40 5.58 5.76
C ASP A 63 -13.57 5.26 4.84
N LEU A 64 -13.57 4.11 4.15
CA LEU A 64 -14.74 3.58 3.43
C LEU A 64 -15.94 3.35 4.37
N LEU A 65 -15.70 2.80 5.56
CA LEU A 65 -16.76 2.61 6.56
C LEU A 65 -17.29 3.95 7.10
N LYS A 66 -16.45 4.98 7.25
CA LYS A 66 -16.93 6.31 7.64
C LYS A 66 -17.76 6.96 6.53
N GLU A 67 -17.32 6.85 5.28
CA GLU A 67 -18.02 7.43 4.13
C GLU A 67 -19.40 6.80 3.94
N THR A 68 -19.52 5.48 4.06
CA THR A 68 -20.81 4.77 4.01
C THR A 68 -21.72 5.22 5.17
N VAL A 69 -21.19 5.29 6.40
CA VAL A 69 -21.93 5.78 7.57
C VAL A 69 -22.40 7.23 7.40
N ASP A 70 -21.56 8.11 6.84
CA ASP A 70 -21.87 9.51 6.60
C ASP A 70 -22.87 9.70 5.46
N THR A 71 -22.79 8.87 4.42
CA THR A 71 -23.76 8.82 3.32
C THR A 71 -25.13 8.38 3.83
N ILE A 72 -25.18 7.31 4.62
CA ILE A 72 -26.40 6.85 5.31
C ILE A 72 -26.96 7.97 6.20
N ARG A 73 -26.12 8.67 6.98
CA ARG A 73 -26.53 9.84 7.79
C ARG A 73 -27.19 10.91 6.92
N SER A 74 -26.59 11.24 5.77
CA SER A 74 -27.11 12.26 4.86
C SER A 74 -28.44 11.88 4.21
N ILE A 75 -28.65 10.59 3.92
CA ILE A 75 -29.89 10.05 3.36
C ILE A 75 -31.00 10.03 4.42
N GLN A 76 -30.69 9.61 5.65
CA GLN A 76 -31.63 9.63 6.79
C GLN A 76 -32.09 11.05 7.11
N VAL A 77 -31.17 12.02 7.19
CA VAL A 77 -31.48 13.44 7.43
C VAL A 77 -32.35 14.04 6.32
N LYS A 78 -32.16 13.62 5.06
CA LYS A 78 -32.93 14.13 3.92
C LYS A 78 -34.31 13.47 3.76
N GLN A 79 -34.52 12.25 4.25
CA GLN A 79 -35.76 11.49 3.99
C GLN A 79 -36.71 11.38 5.18
N ILE A 80 -36.23 11.39 6.43
CA ILE A 80 -37.09 11.10 7.58
C ILE A 80 -36.66 11.96 8.76
N GLY A 81 -37.41 13.04 9.04
CA GLY A 81 -37.33 13.68 10.34
C GLY A 81 -37.99 12.80 11.41
N LEU A 82 -37.36 11.71 11.86
CA LEU A 82 -37.83 10.93 13.02
C LEU A 82 -36.70 10.27 13.85
N ASP A 83 -36.78 10.62 15.14
CA ASP A 83 -36.80 9.82 16.36
C ASP A 83 -35.62 8.92 16.80
N ASN A 84 -35.26 9.18 18.07
CA ASN A 84 -34.17 8.69 18.90
C ASN A 84 -34.07 7.15 19.09
N SER A 85 -34.94 6.34 18.49
CA SER A 85 -34.91 4.87 18.57
C SER A 85 -34.06 4.22 17.45
N GLN A 86 -33.83 4.91 16.32
CA GLN A 86 -32.91 4.44 15.27
C GLN A 86 -31.44 4.82 15.54
N ALA A 87 -31.20 5.78 16.44
CA ALA A 87 -29.87 6.11 16.96
C ALA A 87 -29.23 4.95 17.73
N GLN A 88 -30.01 3.93 18.14
CA GLN A 88 -29.50 2.80 18.93
C GLN A 88 -28.78 1.75 18.07
N ILE A 89 -29.31 1.43 16.87
CA ILE A 89 -28.61 0.61 15.86
C ILE A 89 -27.36 1.36 15.37
N PHE A 90 -27.47 2.69 15.22
CA PHE A 90 -26.37 3.53 14.80
C PHE A 90 -25.26 3.63 15.87
N ASN A 91 -25.61 3.76 17.15
CA ASN A 91 -24.64 3.67 18.24
C ASN A 91 -24.00 2.29 18.32
N GLN A 92 -24.70 1.22 17.95
CA GLN A 92 -24.10 -0.12 17.83
C GLN A 92 -23.05 -0.17 16.70
N ILE A 93 -23.34 0.39 15.53
CA ILE A 93 -22.37 0.48 14.40
C ILE A 93 -21.18 1.40 14.76
N SER A 94 -21.45 2.55 15.38
CA SER A 94 -20.44 3.53 15.84
C SER A 94 -19.60 3.02 17.02
N SER A 95 -20.13 2.07 17.79
CA SER A 95 -19.46 1.44 18.94
C SER A 95 -18.82 0.09 18.60
N VAL A 96 -18.96 -0.39 17.36
CA VAL A 96 -18.02 -1.37 16.83
C VAL A 96 -16.66 -0.67 16.83
N LYS A 97 -15.88 -0.91 17.88
CA LYS A 97 -14.43 -0.74 17.84
C LYS A 97 -13.97 -1.68 16.74
N PHE A 98 -13.92 -1.17 15.52
CA PHE A 98 -13.19 -1.76 14.42
C PHE A 98 -11.72 -1.62 14.81
N MET A 99 -11.25 -2.54 15.62
CA MET A 99 -9.88 -2.69 16.06
C MET A 99 -9.65 -4.20 16.01
N PRO A 100 -8.49 -4.70 15.56
CA PRO A 100 -8.20 -6.13 15.71
C PRO A 100 -8.45 -6.53 17.17
N GLN A 101 -9.05 -7.70 17.41
CA GLN A 101 -9.48 -8.24 18.71
C GLN A 101 -8.32 -8.53 19.70
N THR A 102 -7.23 -7.78 19.58
CA THR A 102 -6.02 -7.84 20.39
C THR A 102 -5.85 -6.49 21.06
N ASN A 103 -5.41 -6.44 22.32
CA ASN A 103 -5.13 -5.20 23.09
C ASN A 103 -4.01 -4.31 22.50
N GLN A 104 -3.77 -4.34 21.19
CA GLN A 104 -2.72 -3.61 20.48
C GLN A 104 -3.28 -2.31 19.89
N LYS A 105 -2.58 -1.21 20.17
CA LYS A 105 -2.87 0.12 19.62
C LYS A 105 -2.90 0.06 18.08
N PRO A 106 -3.79 0.82 17.41
CA PRO A 106 -3.75 0.95 15.95
C PRO A 106 -2.35 1.40 15.51
N VAL A 107 -1.83 0.76 14.48
CA VAL A 107 -0.50 1.05 13.95
C VAL A 107 -0.46 2.51 13.48
N THR A 108 0.52 3.27 13.93
CA THR A 108 0.67 4.68 13.54
C THR A 108 1.43 4.82 12.22
N ASP A 109 1.26 5.94 11.52
CA ASP A 109 2.06 6.27 10.33
C ASP A 109 3.59 6.24 10.64
N GLU A 110 3.97 6.50 11.90
CA GLU A 110 5.36 6.40 12.39
C GLU A 110 5.87 4.95 12.42
N GLU A 111 5.09 4.00 12.94
CA GLU A 111 5.47 2.58 12.99
C GLU A 111 5.57 1.97 11.58
N PHE A 112 4.72 2.42 10.65
CA PHE A 112 4.87 2.08 9.24
C PHE A 112 6.19 2.60 8.65
N ASN A 113 6.54 3.86 8.94
CA ASN A 113 7.80 4.45 8.47
C ASN A 113 9.01 3.71 9.02
N ASP A 114 8.97 3.31 10.29
CA ASP A 114 10.03 2.51 10.93
C ASP A 114 10.16 1.12 10.30
N ALA A 115 9.04 0.48 9.96
CA ALA A 115 9.05 -0.79 9.25
C ALA A 115 9.68 -0.66 7.86
N VAL A 116 9.32 0.40 7.11
CA VAL A 116 9.96 0.71 5.82
C VAL A 116 11.46 0.93 6.01
N ASN A 117 11.86 1.76 6.97
CA ASN A 117 13.27 2.01 7.27
C ASN A 117 14.02 0.72 7.62
N GLY A 118 13.39 -0.21 8.35
CA GLY A 118 13.92 -1.54 8.63
C GLY A 118 14.21 -2.33 7.35
N VAL A 119 13.28 -2.35 6.40
CA VAL A 119 13.47 -3.01 5.08
C VAL A 119 14.64 -2.38 4.32
N ILE A 120 14.70 -1.04 4.27
CA ILE A 120 15.78 -0.32 3.58
C ILE A 120 17.13 -0.57 4.22
N ASN A 121 17.19 -0.62 5.54
CA ASN A 121 18.42 -0.94 6.27
C ASN A 121 18.91 -2.36 5.92
N LEU A 122 18.02 -3.34 5.79
CA LEU A 122 18.40 -4.69 5.36
C LEU A 122 18.98 -4.69 3.94
N VAL A 123 18.34 -3.99 3.01
CA VAL A 123 18.86 -3.82 1.63
C VAL A 123 20.25 -3.20 1.65
N ASN A 124 20.44 -2.14 2.43
CA ASN A 124 21.70 -1.39 2.49
C ASN A 124 22.84 -2.16 3.18
N VAL A 125 22.56 -2.85 4.29
CA VAL A 125 23.55 -3.58 5.09
C VAL A 125 24.00 -4.83 4.37
N TYR A 126 23.06 -5.61 3.83
CA TYR A 126 23.35 -6.89 3.19
C TYR A 126 23.52 -6.81 1.67
N LYS A 127 23.41 -5.59 1.09
CA LYS A 127 23.49 -5.36 -0.37
C LYS A 127 22.54 -6.28 -1.14
N LEU A 128 21.31 -6.37 -0.64
CA LEU A 128 20.28 -7.21 -1.23
C LEU A 128 19.81 -6.64 -2.56
N ASP A 129 19.48 -7.54 -3.48
CA ASP A 129 18.77 -7.17 -4.70
C ASP A 129 17.29 -6.91 -4.39
N VAL A 130 16.79 -5.70 -4.69
CA VAL A 130 15.41 -5.28 -4.42
C VAL A 130 14.41 -6.16 -5.16
N LYS A 131 14.74 -6.58 -6.38
CA LYS A 131 13.88 -7.46 -7.18
C LYS A 131 13.73 -8.84 -6.57
N SER A 132 14.84 -9.43 -6.15
CA SER A 132 14.82 -10.72 -5.44
C SER A 132 14.06 -10.59 -4.12
N LEU A 133 14.33 -9.52 -3.36
CA LEU A 133 13.64 -9.23 -2.11
C LEU A 133 12.13 -9.12 -2.36
N ALA A 134 11.67 -8.33 -3.31
CA ALA A 134 10.24 -8.17 -3.61
C ALA A 134 9.55 -9.49 -3.99
N ASN A 135 10.29 -10.48 -4.50
CA ASN A 135 9.79 -11.82 -4.78
C ASN A 135 9.94 -12.82 -3.62
N GLY A 136 10.28 -12.34 -2.41
CA GLY A 136 10.43 -13.19 -1.22
C GLY A 136 11.73 -13.99 -1.19
N VAL A 137 12.74 -13.60 -1.98
CA VAL A 137 14.04 -14.27 -2.06
C VAL A 137 15.14 -13.37 -1.55
N LEU A 138 15.85 -13.80 -0.50
CA LEU A 138 17.02 -13.07 -0.01
C LEU A 138 18.27 -13.58 -0.70
N ARG A 139 18.78 -12.78 -1.64
CA ARG A 139 20.10 -12.97 -2.24
C ARG A 139 21.08 -12.00 -1.60
N TYR A 140 22.15 -12.54 -1.03
CA TYR A 140 23.23 -11.73 -0.48
C TYR A 140 24.58 -12.38 -0.75
N ASN A 141 25.61 -11.56 -0.86
CA ASN A 141 26.98 -12.02 -0.98
C ASN A 141 27.57 -12.14 0.42
N ASP A 142 28.04 -13.34 0.77
CA ASP A 142 28.75 -13.54 2.03
C ASP A 142 30.09 -12.80 1.96
N SER A 143 30.27 -11.81 2.84
CA SER A 143 31.48 -10.98 2.87
C SER A 143 32.74 -11.77 3.22
N ILE A 144 32.60 -12.94 3.83
CA ILE A 144 33.71 -13.79 4.26
C ILE A 144 34.05 -14.82 3.17
N THR A 145 33.05 -15.46 2.59
CA THR A 145 33.27 -16.55 1.60
C THR A 145 33.23 -16.08 0.15
N GLY A 146 32.69 -14.88 -0.13
CA GLY A 146 32.52 -14.35 -1.48
C GLY A 146 31.49 -15.12 -2.32
N VAL A 147 30.79 -16.09 -1.73
CA VAL A 147 29.78 -16.92 -2.42
C VAL A 147 28.42 -16.27 -2.26
N GLU A 148 27.67 -16.20 -3.36
CA GLU A 148 26.26 -15.79 -3.34
C GLU A 148 25.44 -16.83 -2.56
N LYS A 149 24.80 -16.39 -1.48
CA LYS A 149 23.86 -17.21 -0.71
C LYS A 149 22.44 -16.80 -1.07
N VAL A 150 21.63 -17.80 -1.35
CA VAL A 150 20.22 -17.63 -1.70
C VAL A 150 19.38 -18.30 -0.62
N PHE A 151 18.61 -17.49 0.10
CA PHE A 151 17.59 -17.97 1.01
C PHE A 151 16.24 -17.82 0.32
N VAL A 152 15.66 -18.96 -0.08
CA VAL A 152 14.32 -19.03 -0.66
C VAL A 152 13.37 -19.49 0.43
N ARG A 153 12.29 -18.73 0.63
CA ARG A 153 11.20 -19.08 1.52
C ARG A 153 10.54 -20.39 1.05
N ARG A 154 10.41 -21.39 1.95
CA ARG A 154 9.91 -22.73 1.58
C ARG A 154 8.39 -22.91 1.74
N GLU A 155 7.74 -22.10 2.56
CA GLU A 155 6.40 -22.45 3.10
C GLU A 155 5.29 -21.48 2.66
N THR A 156 5.64 -20.33 2.08
CA THR A 156 4.68 -19.24 1.83
C THR A 156 5.16 -18.36 0.67
N ASN A 157 4.42 -18.35 -0.45
CA ASN A 157 4.72 -17.56 -1.65
C ASN A 157 4.22 -16.10 -1.51
N ILE A 158 4.47 -15.45 -0.37
CA ILE A 158 4.08 -14.03 -0.23
C ILE A 158 5.17 -13.17 -0.87
N THR A 159 4.78 -12.44 -1.90
CA THR A 159 5.60 -11.47 -2.63
C THR A 159 5.05 -10.07 -2.42
N LEU A 160 5.90 -9.06 -2.52
CA LEU A 160 5.46 -7.67 -2.60
C LEU A 160 4.73 -7.45 -3.94
N SER A 161 3.55 -6.82 -3.86
CA SER A 161 2.80 -6.34 -5.01
C SER A 161 3.46 -5.07 -5.59
N ALA A 162 3.00 -4.62 -6.77
CA ALA A 162 3.42 -3.33 -7.31
C ALA A 162 3.10 -2.16 -6.36
N TYR A 163 1.94 -2.21 -5.69
CA TYR A 163 1.52 -1.19 -4.74
C TYR A 163 2.41 -1.16 -3.49
N ASP A 164 2.80 -2.33 -2.98
CA ASP A 164 3.78 -2.46 -1.90
C ASP A 164 5.09 -1.73 -2.24
N CYS A 165 5.65 -2.02 -3.41
CA CYS A 165 6.89 -1.40 -3.88
C CYS A 165 6.74 0.12 -4.05
N LEU A 166 5.57 0.58 -4.54
CA LEU A 166 5.27 2.00 -4.66
C LEU A 166 5.23 2.71 -3.30
N LEU A 167 4.62 2.11 -2.28
CA LEU A 167 4.55 2.68 -0.93
C LEU A 167 5.94 2.80 -0.30
N ILE A 168 6.78 1.75 -0.41
CA ILE A 168 8.17 1.78 0.04
C ILE A 168 8.94 2.89 -0.69
N GLY A 169 8.77 2.99 -2.01
CA GLY A 169 9.38 4.04 -2.84
C GLY A 169 8.97 5.45 -2.42
N LYS A 170 7.69 5.71 -2.17
CA LYS A 170 7.19 7.02 -1.72
C LYS A 170 7.77 7.41 -0.36
N GLN A 171 7.81 6.48 0.58
CA GLN A 171 8.34 6.77 1.92
C GLN A 171 9.85 7.04 1.90
N THR A 172 10.60 6.24 1.13
CA THR A 172 12.04 6.49 0.93
C THR A 172 12.32 7.80 0.21
N TYR A 173 11.48 8.16 -0.76
CA TYR A 173 11.52 9.45 -1.44
C TYR A 173 11.32 10.62 -0.45
N HIS A 174 10.33 10.54 0.44
CA HIS A 174 10.11 11.54 1.48
C HIS A 174 11.28 11.65 2.46
N ASN A 175 11.99 10.54 2.70
CA ASN A 175 13.20 10.52 3.51
C ASN A 175 14.45 11.04 2.77
N ASN A 176 14.32 11.55 1.53
CA ASN A 176 15.38 12.02 0.65
C ASN A 176 16.43 10.95 0.25
N ASP A 177 16.13 9.67 0.41
CA ASP A 177 16.96 8.57 -0.08
C ASP A 177 16.56 8.23 -1.53
N TYR A 178 16.90 9.14 -2.45
CA TYR A 178 16.57 8.99 -3.87
C TYR A 178 17.19 7.75 -4.53
N PRO A 179 18.43 7.30 -4.20
CA PRO A 179 18.98 6.07 -4.76
C PRO A 179 18.14 4.83 -4.43
N ASN A 180 17.70 4.66 -3.17
CA ASN A 180 16.85 3.53 -2.81
C ASN A 180 15.43 3.71 -3.35
N ALA A 181 14.86 4.92 -3.29
CA ALA A 181 13.54 5.21 -3.83
C ALA A 181 13.42 4.83 -5.31
N ARG A 182 14.45 5.14 -6.11
CA ARG A 182 14.53 4.74 -7.51
C ARG A 182 14.39 3.23 -7.69
N LEU A 183 15.16 2.42 -6.95
CA LEU A 183 15.12 0.95 -7.09
C LEU A 183 13.72 0.40 -6.81
N TRP A 184 13.04 0.95 -5.80
CA TRP A 184 11.69 0.57 -5.45
C TRP A 184 10.65 1.00 -6.49
N PHE A 185 10.79 2.18 -7.09
CA PHE A 185 9.92 2.60 -8.19
C PHE A 185 10.17 1.80 -9.48
N GLU A 186 11.42 1.41 -9.77
CA GLU A 186 11.76 0.52 -10.90
C GLU A 186 11.15 -0.88 -10.71
N GLU A 187 11.18 -1.41 -9.47
CA GLU A 187 10.52 -2.69 -9.18
C GLU A 187 8.99 -2.56 -9.20
N ALA A 188 8.44 -1.45 -8.71
CA ALA A 188 7.00 -1.18 -8.78
C ALA A 188 6.51 -1.21 -10.23
N ILE A 189 7.14 -0.44 -11.13
CA ILE A 189 6.73 -0.44 -12.55
C ILE A 189 6.98 -1.78 -13.24
N SER A 190 7.99 -2.54 -12.82
CA SER A 190 8.25 -3.90 -13.35
C SER A 190 7.18 -4.92 -12.92
N LYS A 191 6.47 -4.67 -11.82
CA LYS A 191 5.40 -5.52 -11.29
C LYS A 191 4.00 -5.03 -11.65
N VAL A 192 3.88 -3.80 -12.16
CA VAL A 192 2.60 -3.30 -12.68
C VAL A 192 2.31 -4.04 -13.97
N ASP A 193 1.28 -4.88 -13.95
CA ASP A 193 0.70 -5.41 -15.18
C ASP A 193 -0.05 -4.28 -15.90
N GLU A 194 0.21 -4.12 -17.20
CA GLU A 194 -0.37 -3.02 -18.01
C GLU A 194 -1.90 -3.03 -18.03
N ASP A 195 -2.50 -4.20 -17.80
CA ASP A 195 -3.95 -4.43 -17.81
C ASP A 195 -4.62 -4.29 -16.42
N GLU A 196 -3.85 -4.27 -15.32
CA GLU A 196 -4.40 -4.22 -13.94
C GLU A 196 -4.33 -2.84 -13.29
N ALA A 197 -3.34 -2.02 -13.62
CA ALA A 197 -3.17 -0.71 -12.97
C ALA A 197 -3.71 0.44 -13.82
N PRO A 198 -4.41 1.42 -13.21
CA PRO A 198 -4.82 2.64 -13.91
C PRO A 198 -3.63 3.37 -14.54
N ASP A 199 -3.79 3.88 -15.75
CA ASP A 199 -2.77 4.68 -16.45
C ASP A 199 -2.28 5.87 -15.62
N GLU A 200 -3.16 6.46 -14.80
CA GLU A 200 -2.82 7.51 -13.85
C GLU A 200 -1.76 7.04 -12.83
N THR A 201 -1.94 5.85 -12.24
CA THR A 201 -0.99 5.30 -11.26
C THR A 201 0.37 5.05 -11.89
N ARG A 202 0.39 4.54 -13.13
CA ARG A 202 1.62 4.34 -13.91
C ARG A 202 2.32 5.67 -14.20
N ALA A 203 1.57 6.70 -14.61
CA ALA A 203 2.10 8.03 -14.86
C ALA A 203 2.73 8.64 -13.59
N HIS A 204 2.09 8.48 -12.43
CA HIS A 204 2.64 8.92 -11.14
C HIS A 204 3.97 8.23 -10.82
N ILE A 205 4.08 6.91 -11.03
CA ILE A 205 5.34 6.17 -10.83
C ILE A 205 6.45 6.72 -11.74
N PHE A 206 6.15 6.97 -13.02
CA PHE A 206 7.11 7.57 -13.95
C PHE A 206 7.52 8.99 -13.55
N ASN A 207 6.63 9.79 -12.98
CA ASN A 207 6.97 11.12 -12.46
C ASN A 207 7.94 11.04 -11.27
N TYR A 208 7.74 10.12 -10.33
CA TYR A 208 8.70 9.87 -9.25
C TYR A 208 10.06 9.39 -9.76
N LEU A 209 10.07 8.48 -10.75
CA LEU A 209 11.31 8.03 -11.41
C LEU A 209 12.03 9.19 -12.11
N ALA A 210 11.29 10.03 -12.82
CA ALA A 210 11.85 11.21 -13.47
C ALA A 210 12.55 12.14 -12.47
N TYR A 211 11.90 12.39 -11.33
CA TYR A 211 12.47 13.25 -10.30
C TYR A 211 13.73 12.64 -9.67
N THR A 212 13.68 11.36 -9.27
CA THR A 212 14.85 10.68 -8.67
C THR A 212 16.05 10.65 -9.61
N GLU A 213 15.82 10.48 -10.92
CA GLU A 213 16.85 10.56 -11.95
C GLU A 213 17.38 11.97 -12.17
N ALA A 214 16.50 12.97 -12.15
CA ALA A 214 16.89 14.37 -12.26
C ALA A 214 17.78 14.79 -11.09
N ARG A 215 17.43 14.40 -9.86
CA ARG A 215 18.25 14.60 -8.65
C ARG A 215 19.60 13.88 -8.73
N SER A 216 19.65 12.73 -9.39
CA SER A 216 20.88 11.98 -9.64
C SER A 216 21.72 12.53 -10.80
N GLY A 217 21.30 13.62 -11.45
CA GLY A 217 22.00 14.25 -12.58
C GLY A 217 21.78 13.57 -13.94
N ARG A 218 20.92 12.55 -14.03
CA ARG A 218 20.66 11.78 -15.26
C ARG A 218 19.50 12.37 -16.06
N LEU A 219 19.66 13.62 -16.49
CA LEU A 219 18.61 14.41 -17.15
C LEU A 219 18.00 13.74 -18.39
N LYS A 220 18.79 12.97 -19.16
CA LYS A 220 18.27 12.24 -20.33
C LYS A 220 17.28 11.14 -19.96
N GLN A 221 17.56 10.40 -18.89
CA GLN A 221 16.67 9.35 -18.38
C GLN A 221 15.42 9.98 -17.76
N ALA A 222 15.59 11.05 -16.98
CA ALA A 222 14.48 11.82 -16.42
C ALA A 222 13.51 12.30 -17.51
N LEU A 223 14.02 12.90 -18.60
CA LEU A 223 13.18 13.35 -19.71
C LEU A 223 12.44 12.19 -20.41
N THR A 224 13.05 11.01 -20.44
CA THR A 224 12.41 9.82 -21.03
C THR A 224 11.23 9.37 -20.17
N TYR A 225 11.39 9.35 -18.84
CA TYR A 225 10.30 9.03 -17.92
C TYR A 225 9.17 10.07 -17.95
N ILE A 226 9.49 11.37 -18.05
CA ILE A 226 8.47 12.43 -18.22
C ILE A 226 7.65 12.20 -19.48
N LYS A 227 8.30 11.82 -20.59
CA LYS A 227 7.58 11.51 -21.84
C LYS A 227 6.66 10.30 -21.69
N PHE A 228 7.09 9.27 -20.97
CA PHE A 228 6.24 8.11 -20.69
C PHE A 228 5.05 8.47 -19.79
N ALA A 229 5.26 9.27 -18.75
CA ALA A 229 4.18 9.75 -17.89
C ALA A 229 3.14 10.55 -18.70
N PHE A 230 3.59 11.50 -19.52
CA PHE A 230 2.72 12.33 -20.36
C PHE A 230 1.96 11.53 -21.42
N ALA A 231 2.57 10.47 -21.96
CA ALA A 231 1.91 9.61 -22.94
C ALA A 231 0.76 8.80 -22.34
N LEU A 232 0.87 8.43 -21.05
CA LEU A 232 -0.15 7.66 -20.33
C LEU A 232 -1.24 8.57 -19.76
N PHE A 233 -0.87 9.71 -19.16
CA PHE A 233 -1.82 10.63 -18.56
C PHE A 233 -1.44 12.09 -18.84
N PRO A 234 -2.00 12.71 -19.90
CA PRO A 234 -1.67 14.08 -20.30
C PRO A 234 -2.07 15.14 -19.26
N GLU A 235 -3.05 14.84 -18.40
CA GLU A 235 -3.47 15.66 -17.27
C GLU A 235 -2.60 15.49 -16.01
N SER A 236 -1.54 14.65 -16.06
CA SER A 236 -0.48 14.70 -15.04
C SER A 236 0.35 15.95 -15.26
N GLU A 237 -0.25 17.14 -15.13
CA GLU A 237 0.56 18.33 -14.98
C GLU A 237 1.49 18.08 -13.79
N SER A 238 2.77 18.27 -14.07
CA SER A 238 3.90 18.02 -13.19
C SER A 238 3.96 19.06 -12.06
N THR A 239 2.83 19.42 -11.48
CA THR A 239 2.67 20.52 -10.52
C THR A 239 3.42 20.23 -9.23
N ASP A 240 3.37 19.00 -8.72
CA ASP A 240 4.09 18.64 -7.50
C ASP A 240 5.60 18.43 -7.72
N THR A 241 6.00 17.79 -8.82
CA THR A 241 7.43 17.53 -9.12
C THR A 241 8.22 18.78 -9.50
N ILE A 242 7.58 19.78 -10.13
CA ILE A 242 8.24 21.06 -10.49
C ILE A 242 8.26 22.04 -9.31
N GLN A 243 7.26 22.01 -8.42
CA GLN A 243 7.29 22.82 -7.19
C GLN A 243 8.38 22.37 -6.23
N GLN A 244 8.66 21.06 -6.12
CA GLN A 244 9.71 20.51 -5.25
C GLN A 244 11.15 20.73 -5.78
N LEU A 245 11.31 21.31 -6.98
CA LEU A 245 12.61 21.68 -7.56
C LEU A 245 12.96 23.18 -7.39
N LYS A 246 12.08 23.98 -6.78
CA LYS A 246 12.36 25.36 -6.36
C LYS A 246 12.77 25.42 -4.90
#